data_AF-A0A196L1U9-F1
#
_entry.id   AF-A0A196L1U9-F1
#
_cell.length_a   1.000
_cell.length_b   1.000
_cell.length_c   1.000
_cell.angle_alpha   90.00
_cell.angle_beta   90.00
_cell.angle_gamma   90.00
#
_symmetry.space_group_name_H-M   'P 1'
#
loop_
_entity.id
_entity.type
_entity.pdbx_description
1 polymer ?
#
loop_
_entity_poly.entity_id
_entity_poly.type
_entity_poly.pdbx_seq_one_letter_code
_entity_poly.pdbx_strand_id
1 'polypeptide(L)'
;MDTTAPPEDATAPLWFTPESADVQALEDAWGARKLGRVLAAALSSYNRLGHVDAGTAAQALGVSEGTIRRWIRNGVPPTRFSRVIALVRPPQGAFDQERKDLVYARGAVKKIAEEPENATALWGYKGYLEPWDLAVIKIKDMPVQTLRMARTDRDRDATRRLAAGGQIVEISTFPSYWAAIAARSEILEDVYPYRVQLRNTKLASGAGKAFLDDAPRKPIKSYRKRARTSIRKTTRDPS
;
A
#
# COMPACT_ATOMS: atom_id res chain seq x y z
N MET A 1 -22.85 38.36 -33.22
CA MET A 1 -23.78 37.49 -32.48
C MET A 1 -23.73 36.16 -33.21
N ASP A 2 -23.19 35.08 -32.68
CA ASP A 2 -23.25 34.63 -31.30
C ASP A 2 -21.91 34.16 -30.75
N THR A 3 -21.77 34.39 -29.46
CA THR A 3 -20.64 34.04 -28.60
C THR A 3 -21.00 32.77 -27.85
N THR A 4 -20.20 31.72 -27.94
CA THR A 4 -20.19 30.67 -26.90
C THR A 4 -18.76 30.18 -26.68
N ALA A 5 -18.21 30.74 -25.59
CA ALA A 5 -17.18 30.34 -24.64
C ALA A 5 -16.14 29.22 -24.93
N PRO A 6 -14.94 29.30 -24.32
CA PRO A 6 -13.72 28.56 -24.66
C PRO A 6 -13.65 27.16 -24.02
N PRO A 7 -12.67 26.31 -24.42
CA PRO A 7 -12.48 25.00 -23.80
C PRO A 7 -11.99 25.16 -22.36
N GLU A 8 -12.74 24.65 -21.38
CA GLU A 8 -12.30 24.62 -19.98
C GLU A 8 -11.20 23.57 -19.78
N ASP A 9 -10.07 24.07 -19.28
CA ASP A 9 -8.91 23.42 -18.67
C ASP A 9 -9.22 22.08 -17.97
N ALA A 10 -8.45 21.01 -18.20
CA ALA A 10 -7.06 20.85 -17.74
C ALA A 10 -6.87 20.98 -16.21
N THR A 11 -7.48 20.10 -15.40
CA THR A 11 -6.89 19.60 -14.13
C THR A 11 -7.68 18.44 -13.51
N ALA A 12 -8.02 17.40 -14.28
CA ALA A 12 -8.24 16.10 -13.65
C ALA A 12 -6.85 15.65 -13.15
N PRO A 13 -6.59 15.54 -11.83
CA PRO A 13 -5.24 15.26 -11.41
C PRO A 13 -4.90 13.83 -11.83
N LEU A 14 -3.62 13.58 -12.14
CA LEU A 14 -3.05 12.37 -12.77
C LEU A 14 -3.37 11.01 -12.10
N TRP A 15 -4.26 10.98 -11.09
CA TRP A 15 -4.81 9.80 -10.45
C TRP A 15 -6.17 9.35 -11.01
N PHE A 16 -6.73 10.06 -11.99
CA PHE A 16 -7.91 9.63 -12.75
C PHE A 16 -7.46 8.84 -13.99
N THR A 17 -7.19 7.55 -13.83
CA THR A 17 -6.98 6.62 -14.96
C THR A 17 -8.06 5.52 -14.89
N PRO A 18 -8.70 5.13 -16.01
CA PRO A 18 -9.79 4.17 -15.99
C PRO A 18 -9.35 2.78 -15.52
N GLU A 19 -10.08 2.29 -14.52
CA GLU A 19 -10.56 0.91 -14.29
C GLU A 19 -9.70 -0.30 -14.66
N SER A 20 -9.23 -1.00 -13.63
CA SER A 20 -9.17 -2.49 -13.58
C SER A 20 -9.01 -3.03 -12.15
N ALA A 21 -9.47 -2.29 -11.14
CA ALA A 21 -9.71 -2.92 -9.84
C ALA A 21 -11.13 -3.47 -9.88
N ASP A 22 -11.32 -4.72 -9.47
CA ASP A 22 -12.64 -5.28 -9.24
C ASP A 22 -13.29 -4.50 -8.08
N VAL A 23 -14.01 -3.43 -8.42
CA VAL A 23 -14.68 -2.55 -7.47
C VAL A 23 -15.66 -3.38 -6.64
N GLN A 24 -16.30 -4.39 -7.23
CA GLN A 24 -17.19 -5.30 -6.52
C GLN A 24 -16.43 -6.10 -5.46
N ALA A 25 -15.28 -6.69 -5.79
CA ALA A 25 -14.46 -7.39 -4.80
C ALA A 25 -13.95 -6.46 -3.67
N LEU A 26 -13.72 -5.19 -3.96
CA LEU A 26 -13.37 -4.18 -2.94
C LEU A 26 -14.58 -3.81 -2.08
N GLU A 27 -15.75 -3.64 -2.69
CA GLU A 27 -17.02 -3.36 -2.01
C GLU A 27 -17.42 -4.53 -1.09
N ASP A 28 -17.24 -5.77 -1.54
CA ASP A 28 -17.49 -6.99 -0.76
C ASP A 28 -16.46 -7.15 0.37
N ALA A 29 -15.18 -6.87 0.10
CA ALA A 29 -14.12 -7.00 1.12
C ALA A 29 -14.20 -5.90 2.20
N TRP A 30 -14.68 -4.71 1.84
CA TRP A 30 -14.75 -3.58 2.76
C TRP A 30 -16.11 -3.45 3.42
N GLY A 31 -17.21 -3.46 2.68
CA GLY A 31 -18.51 -3.11 3.23
C GLY A 31 -18.55 -1.72 3.90
N ALA A 32 -19.72 -1.30 4.35
CA ALA A 32 -19.94 0.07 4.84
C ALA A 32 -19.03 0.45 6.03
N ARG A 33 -18.87 -0.46 7.00
CA ARG A 33 -18.19 -0.19 8.26
C ARG A 33 -16.67 -0.17 8.12
N LYS A 34 -16.08 -1.03 7.27
CA LYS A 34 -14.63 -1.02 7.03
C LYS A 34 -14.24 0.17 6.16
N LEU A 35 -15.06 0.55 5.18
CA LEU A 35 -14.88 1.80 4.42
C LEU A 35 -14.86 3.04 5.32
N GLY A 36 -15.71 3.11 6.35
CA GLY A 36 -15.66 4.18 7.34
C GLY A 36 -14.33 4.24 8.11
N ARG A 37 -13.76 3.08 8.47
CA ARG A 37 -12.44 2.97 9.13
C ARG A 37 -11.28 3.34 8.19
N VAL A 38 -11.34 2.88 6.95
CA VAL A 38 -10.37 3.20 5.89
C VAL A 38 -10.36 4.71 5.63
N LEU A 39 -11.54 5.31 5.50
CA LEU A 39 -11.69 6.75 5.33
C LEU A 39 -11.09 7.51 6.53
N ALA A 40 -11.40 7.10 7.76
CA ALA A 40 -10.78 7.69 8.95
C ALA A 40 -9.25 7.60 8.93
N ALA A 41 -8.69 6.46 8.51
CA ALA A 41 -7.25 6.25 8.44
C ALA A 41 -6.57 7.06 7.32
N ALA A 42 -7.13 7.05 6.11
CA ALA A 42 -6.58 7.75 4.94
C ALA A 42 -6.55 9.27 5.12
N LEU A 43 -7.58 9.81 5.80
CA LEU A 43 -7.71 11.23 6.11
C LEU A 43 -6.86 11.69 7.30
N SER A 44 -5.96 10.83 7.81
CA SER A 44 -5.08 11.17 8.92
C SER A 44 -5.85 11.69 10.13
N SER A 45 -6.86 10.95 10.56
CA SER A 45 -7.69 11.33 11.70
C SER A 45 -7.02 11.30 13.07
N TYR A 46 -5.71 11.45 13.11
CA TYR A 46 -4.95 11.63 14.33
C TYR A 46 -3.95 12.76 14.07
N ASN A 47 -4.43 14.00 14.24
CA ASN A 47 -3.54 15.12 14.53
C ASN A 47 -2.69 14.81 15.79
N ARG A 48 -1.81 15.71 16.24
CA ARG A 48 -0.95 15.47 17.41
C ARG A 48 -1.75 15.14 18.71
N LEU A 49 -3.07 15.35 18.69
CA LEU A 49 -4.05 15.07 19.74
C LEU A 49 -5.05 13.93 19.40
N GLY A 50 -4.99 13.35 18.19
CA GLY A 50 -5.85 12.23 17.79
C GLY A 50 -7.20 12.57 17.09
N HIS A 51 -7.33 13.72 16.41
CA HIS A 51 -8.59 14.12 15.76
C HIS A 51 -8.61 14.02 14.21
N VAL A 52 -9.82 13.76 13.67
CA VAL A 52 -10.25 13.61 12.27
C VAL A 52 -10.05 14.89 11.44
N ASP A 53 -9.21 14.89 10.39
CA ASP A 53 -9.24 15.91 9.34
C ASP A 53 -10.39 15.61 8.35
N ALA A 54 -11.60 15.97 8.78
CA ALA A 54 -12.80 15.81 7.98
C ALA A 54 -12.91 16.83 6.84
N GLY A 55 -12.17 17.94 6.92
CA GLY A 55 -12.26 19.07 5.98
C GLY A 55 -11.72 18.71 4.60
N THR A 56 -10.52 18.13 4.55
CA THR A 56 -9.91 17.67 3.28
C THR A 56 -10.79 16.65 2.54
N ALA A 57 -11.44 15.75 3.28
CA ALA A 57 -12.34 14.74 2.73
C ALA A 57 -13.66 15.33 2.23
N ALA A 58 -14.23 16.24 3.02
CA ALA A 58 -15.44 16.95 2.72
C ALA A 58 -15.31 17.69 1.38
N GLN A 59 -14.19 18.39 1.19
CA GLN A 59 -13.87 19.08 -0.06
C GLN A 59 -13.73 18.11 -1.24
N ALA A 60 -12.96 17.02 -1.07
CA ALA A 60 -12.73 16.05 -2.16
C ALA A 60 -14.00 15.28 -2.56
N LEU A 61 -14.92 15.04 -1.63
CA LEU A 61 -16.14 14.27 -1.86
C LEU A 61 -17.38 15.14 -2.11
N GLY A 62 -17.26 16.46 -1.98
CA GLY A 62 -18.37 17.41 -2.13
C GLY A 62 -19.46 17.22 -1.08
N VAL A 63 -19.08 16.91 0.17
CA VAL A 63 -20.00 16.69 1.30
C VAL A 63 -19.58 17.49 2.51
N SER A 64 -20.46 17.66 3.50
CA SER A 64 -20.10 18.34 4.75
C SER A 64 -19.18 17.48 5.63
N GLU A 65 -18.36 18.12 6.48
CA GLU A 65 -17.54 17.42 7.47
C GLU A 65 -18.38 16.55 8.42
N GLY A 66 -19.58 17.01 8.78
CA GLY A 66 -20.53 16.23 9.59
C GLY A 66 -20.95 14.94 8.89
N THR A 67 -21.06 14.95 7.56
CA THR A 67 -21.33 13.74 6.77
C THR A 67 -20.15 12.78 6.80
N ILE A 68 -18.91 13.28 6.67
CA ILE A 68 -17.70 12.46 6.82
C ILE A 68 -17.64 11.82 8.22
N ARG A 69 -17.85 12.61 9.29
CA ARG A 69 -17.91 12.10 10.67
C ARG A 69 -19.01 11.05 10.86
N ARG A 70 -20.18 11.25 10.24
CA ARG A 70 -21.29 10.28 10.26
C ARG A 70 -20.90 8.98 9.55
N TRP A 71 -20.24 9.05 8.41
CA TRP A 71 -19.78 7.86 7.67
C TRP A 71 -18.69 7.10 8.42
N ILE A 72 -17.78 7.79 9.11
CA ILE A 72 -16.77 7.17 9.96
C ILE A 72 -17.42 6.38 11.10
N ARG A 73 -18.46 6.94 11.73
CA ARG A 73 -19.15 6.30 12.87
C ARG A 73 -20.09 5.17 12.44
N ASN A 74 -20.90 5.42 11.43
CA ASN A 74 -22.05 4.58 11.07
C ASN A 74 -21.82 3.76 9.79
N GLY A 75 -20.69 3.98 9.12
CA GLY A 75 -20.38 3.38 7.82
C GLY A 75 -20.73 4.29 6.65
N VAL A 76 -20.01 4.09 5.54
CA VAL A 76 -20.28 4.77 4.27
C VAL A 76 -21.56 4.18 3.67
N PRO A 77 -22.45 4.97 3.05
CA PRO A 77 -23.60 4.42 2.34
C PRO A 77 -23.17 3.74 1.02
N PRO A 78 -23.82 2.64 0.58
CA PRO A 78 -23.45 1.90 -0.63
C PRO A 78 -23.31 2.78 -1.88
N THR A 79 -24.22 3.75 -2.06
CA THR A 79 -24.21 4.71 -3.19
C THR A 79 -22.97 5.62 -3.24
N ARG A 80 -22.12 5.58 -2.22
CA ARG A 80 -20.88 6.38 -2.12
C ARG A 80 -19.62 5.52 -2.04
N PHE A 81 -19.74 4.20 -2.08
CA PHE A 81 -18.59 3.28 -1.98
C PHE A 81 -17.52 3.60 -3.00
N SER A 82 -17.85 3.58 -4.29
CA SER A 82 -16.87 3.76 -5.36
C SER A 82 -16.11 5.09 -5.25
N ARG A 83 -16.78 6.17 -4.83
CA ARG A 83 -16.15 7.48 -4.59
C ARG A 83 -15.20 7.47 -3.39
N VAL A 84 -15.60 6.85 -2.28
CA VAL A 84 -14.72 6.72 -1.11
C VAL A 84 -13.55 5.80 -1.42
N ILE A 85 -13.77 4.69 -2.13
CA ILE A 85 -12.72 3.76 -2.59
C ILE A 85 -11.68 4.51 -3.41
N ALA A 86 -12.11 5.31 -4.40
CA ALA A 86 -11.21 6.09 -5.25
C ALA A 86 -10.33 7.07 -4.45
N LEU A 87 -10.84 7.64 -3.36
CA LEU A 87 -10.10 8.58 -2.52
C LEU A 87 -9.01 7.90 -1.67
N VAL A 88 -9.29 6.69 -1.19
CA VAL A 88 -8.50 6.02 -0.14
C VAL A 88 -7.59 4.91 -0.66
N ARG A 89 -7.81 4.41 -1.87
CA ARG A 89 -6.95 3.38 -2.48
C ARG A 89 -5.61 3.97 -2.95
N PRO A 90 -4.52 3.18 -2.98
CA PRO A 90 -3.33 3.54 -3.74
C PRO A 90 -3.65 3.81 -5.22
N PRO A 91 -2.98 4.78 -5.86
CA PRO A 91 -3.15 5.03 -7.29
C PRO A 91 -2.70 3.82 -8.11
N GLN A 92 -3.30 3.60 -9.28
CA GLN A 92 -3.03 2.39 -10.08
C GLN A 92 -1.55 2.24 -10.47
N GLY A 93 -0.87 3.34 -10.79
CA GLY A 93 0.57 3.33 -11.09
C GLY A 93 1.44 2.76 -9.97
N ALA A 94 0.97 2.80 -8.70
CA ALA A 94 1.65 2.13 -7.59
C ALA A 94 1.58 0.61 -7.72
N PHE A 95 0.44 0.05 -8.14
CA PHE A 95 0.28 -1.39 -8.36
C PHE A 95 1.10 -1.89 -9.56
N ASP A 96 1.12 -1.12 -10.65
CA ASP A 96 1.92 -1.49 -11.83
C ASP A 96 3.42 -1.48 -11.53
N GLN A 97 3.89 -0.49 -10.76
CA GLN A 97 5.26 -0.46 -10.28
C GLN A 97 5.55 -1.62 -9.33
N GLU A 98 4.66 -1.93 -8.38
CA GLU A 98 4.80 -3.08 -7.47
C GLU A 98 4.86 -4.42 -8.22
N ARG A 99 4.11 -4.56 -9.32
CA ARG A 99 4.15 -5.72 -10.20
C ARG A 99 5.48 -5.82 -10.96
N LYS A 100 5.95 -4.70 -11.53
CA LYS A 100 7.28 -4.64 -12.18
C LYS A 100 8.39 -5.01 -11.19
N ASP A 101 8.32 -4.46 -9.98
CA ASP A 101 9.24 -4.75 -8.88
C ASP A 101 9.24 -6.25 -8.53
N LEU A 102 8.05 -6.87 -8.46
CA LEU A 102 7.92 -8.30 -8.17
C LEU A 102 8.53 -9.17 -9.26
N VAL A 103 8.23 -8.90 -10.53
CA VAL A 103 8.79 -9.64 -11.67
C VAL A 103 10.31 -9.54 -11.67
N TYR A 104 10.84 -8.32 -11.51
CA TYR A 104 12.28 -8.09 -11.45
C TYR A 104 12.92 -8.79 -10.26
N ALA A 105 12.34 -8.68 -9.06
CA ALA A 105 12.86 -9.31 -7.86
C ALA A 105 12.90 -10.84 -7.97
N ARG A 106 11.88 -11.46 -8.58
CA ARG A 106 11.88 -12.91 -8.86
C ARG A 106 13.01 -13.30 -9.82
N GLY A 107 13.19 -12.53 -10.89
CA GLY A 107 14.30 -12.72 -11.82
C GLY A 107 15.66 -12.58 -11.13
N ALA A 108 15.80 -11.58 -10.26
CA ALA A 108 17.03 -11.36 -9.50
C ALA A 108 17.33 -12.49 -8.51
N VAL A 109 16.31 -13.00 -7.79
CA VAL A 109 16.46 -14.18 -6.91
C VAL A 109 16.91 -15.41 -7.69
N LYS A 110 16.32 -15.65 -8.87
CA LYS A 110 16.73 -16.74 -9.77
C LYS A 110 18.19 -16.56 -10.21
N LYS A 111 18.56 -15.36 -10.65
CA LYS A 111 19.92 -15.04 -11.10
C LYS A 111 20.95 -15.19 -10.00
N ILE A 112 20.63 -14.84 -8.75
CA ILE A 112 21.53 -15.08 -7.60
C ILE A 112 21.81 -16.57 -7.41
N ALA A 113 20.80 -17.43 -7.61
CA ALA A 113 20.94 -18.86 -7.43
C ALA A 113 21.69 -19.54 -8.60
N GLU A 114 21.49 -19.06 -9.83
CA GLU A 114 22.01 -19.69 -11.06
C GLU A 114 23.33 -19.08 -11.54
N GLU A 115 23.55 -17.78 -11.34
CA GLU A 115 24.72 -17.02 -11.83
C GLU A 115 25.31 -16.11 -10.72
N PRO A 116 25.88 -16.67 -9.64
CA PRO A 116 26.29 -15.90 -8.47
C PRO A 116 27.39 -14.85 -8.75
N GLU A 117 28.32 -15.13 -9.66
CA GLU A 117 29.37 -14.18 -10.05
C GLU A 117 28.79 -12.97 -10.77
N ASN A 118 27.86 -13.18 -11.71
CA ASN A 118 27.16 -12.13 -12.43
C ASN A 118 26.29 -11.30 -11.47
N ALA A 119 25.59 -11.95 -10.54
CA ALA A 119 24.81 -11.27 -9.50
C ALA A 119 25.71 -10.39 -8.61
N THR A 120 26.92 -10.84 -8.27
CA THR A 120 27.91 -10.07 -7.50
C THR A 120 28.36 -8.83 -8.25
N ALA A 121 28.65 -8.94 -9.54
CA ALA A 121 29.01 -7.79 -10.37
C ALA A 121 27.87 -6.74 -10.44
N LEU A 122 26.62 -7.19 -10.53
CA LEU A 122 25.45 -6.31 -10.66
C LEU A 122 25.02 -5.64 -9.35
N TRP A 123 25.12 -6.36 -8.22
CA TRP A 123 24.44 -5.97 -6.98
C TRP A 123 25.32 -6.01 -5.72
N GLY A 124 26.53 -6.57 -5.81
CA GLY A 124 27.44 -6.71 -4.66
C GLY A 124 27.78 -5.36 -4.01
N TYR A 125 28.08 -4.35 -4.83
CA TYR A 125 28.45 -3.01 -4.34
C TYR A 125 27.33 -2.27 -3.59
N LYS A 126 26.07 -2.71 -3.73
CA LYS A 126 24.90 -2.11 -3.06
C LYS A 126 24.50 -2.82 -1.77
N GLY A 127 25.18 -3.90 -1.38
CA GLY A 127 24.79 -4.75 -0.25
C GLY A 127 23.45 -5.45 -0.46
N TYR A 128 23.01 -5.61 -1.71
CA TYR A 128 21.71 -6.23 -2.04
C TYR A 128 21.75 -7.75 -1.98
N LEU A 129 22.94 -8.34 -1.94
CA LEU A 129 23.16 -9.77 -1.73
C LEU A 129 23.24 -10.16 -0.26
N GLU A 130 23.35 -9.19 0.64
CA GLU A 130 23.36 -9.43 2.08
C GLU A 130 21.94 -9.70 2.60
N PRO A 131 21.78 -10.22 3.83
CA PRO A 131 20.46 -10.41 4.42
C PRO A 131 19.71 -9.11 4.72
N TRP A 132 18.40 -9.10 4.46
CA TRP A 132 17.51 -7.95 4.73
C TRP A 132 16.33 -8.35 5.60
N ASP A 133 15.96 -7.50 6.55
CA ASP A 133 14.76 -7.65 7.35
C ASP A 133 13.57 -7.02 6.65
N LEU A 134 12.44 -7.73 6.65
CA LEU A 134 11.12 -7.23 6.28
C LEU A 134 10.23 -7.27 7.52
N ALA A 135 9.69 -6.12 7.89
CA ALA A 135 8.83 -5.95 9.05
C ALA A 135 7.45 -5.42 8.67
N VAL A 136 6.43 -5.92 9.38
CA VAL A 136 5.10 -5.35 9.44
C VAL A 136 5.05 -4.40 10.63
N ILE A 137 4.79 -3.13 10.35
CA ILE A 137 4.74 -2.06 11.35
C ILE A 137 3.28 -1.63 11.54
N LYS A 138 2.77 -1.75 12.76
CA LYS A 138 1.51 -1.13 13.18
C LYS A 138 1.75 0.36 13.38
N ILE A 139 1.07 1.20 12.60
CA ILE A 139 1.20 2.65 12.75
C ILE A 139 0.49 3.07 14.03
N LYS A 140 1.18 3.89 14.84
CA LYS A 140 0.65 4.35 16.12
C LYS A 140 -0.67 5.10 15.90
N ASP A 141 -1.65 4.80 16.74
CA ASP A 141 -2.97 5.43 16.76
C ASP A 141 -3.79 5.24 15.47
N MET A 142 -3.40 4.35 14.55
CA MET A 142 -4.13 4.15 13.29
C MET A 142 -4.53 2.68 13.09
N PRO A 143 -5.69 2.36 12.49
CA PRO A 143 -6.12 0.99 12.20
C PRO A 143 -5.40 0.40 10.96
N VAL A 144 -4.12 0.71 10.79
CA VAL A 144 -3.35 0.36 9.59
C VAL A 144 -1.96 -0.16 9.95
N GLN A 145 -1.46 -1.03 9.09
CA GLN A 145 -0.11 -1.57 9.09
C GLN A 145 0.61 -1.14 7.81
N THR A 146 1.93 -1.13 7.83
CA THR A 146 2.78 -0.89 6.65
C THR A 146 3.97 -1.85 6.63
N LEU A 147 4.52 -2.11 5.44
CA LEU A 147 5.71 -2.93 5.27
C LEU A 147 6.96 -2.05 5.14
N ARG A 148 7.98 -2.38 5.93
CA ARG A 148 9.29 -1.72 5.85
C ARG A 148 10.41 -2.73 5.76
N MET A 149 11.49 -2.30 5.13
CA MET A 149 12.68 -3.12 4.95
C MET A 149 13.91 -2.36 5.40
N ALA A 150 14.86 -3.08 5.98
CA ALA A 150 16.18 -2.59 6.29
C ALA A 150 17.21 -3.70 6.04
N ARG A 151 18.48 -3.34 5.85
CA ARG A 151 19.57 -4.32 5.92
C ARG A 151 19.55 -4.96 7.31
N THR A 152 20.00 -6.20 7.41
CA THR A 152 20.09 -6.87 8.71
C THR A 152 21.38 -6.41 9.41
N ASP A 153 21.38 -5.20 9.94
CA ASP A 153 22.33 -4.77 10.96
C ASP A 153 21.72 -5.13 12.32
N ARG A 154 22.40 -5.97 13.12
CA ARG A 154 21.96 -6.34 14.48
C ARG A 154 22.08 -5.17 15.48
N ASP A 155 22.06 -3.95 14.98
CA ASP A 155 22.13 -2.70 15.72
C ASP A 155 20.74 -2.33 16.26
N ARG A 156 20.69 -1.94 17.54
CA ARG A 156 19.46 -1.47 18.19
C ARG A 156 18.90 -0.22 17.51
N ASP A 157 19.78 0.64 16.98
CA ASP A 157 19.34 1.84 16.28
C ASP A 157 18.69 1.52 14.93
N ALA A 158 19.09 0.42 14.28
CA ALA A 158 18.45 -0.03 13.05
C ALA A 158 17.03 -0.56 13.28
N THR A 159 16.84 -1.33 14.35
CA THR A 159 15.51 -1.76 14.77
C THR A 159 14.63 -0.56 15.11
N ARG A 160 15.18 0.45 15.79
CA ARG A 160 14.48 1.71 16.09
C ARG A 160 14.11 2.48 14.83
N ARG A 161 15.02 2.59 13.86
CA ARG A 161 14.77 3.19 12.54
C ARG A 161 13.68 2.44 11.78
N LEU A 162 13.71 1.10 11.79
CA LEU A 162 12.71 0.26 11.15
C LEU A 162 11.32 0.47 11.77
N ALA A 163 11.25 0.55 13.09
CA ALA A 163 10.02 0.80 13.85
C ALA A 163 9.55 2.27 13.84
N ALA A 164 10.29 3.22 13.25
CA ALA A 164 10.01 4.65 13.40
C ALA A 164 8.55 5.02 13.05
N GLY A 165 7.80 5.61 13.98
CA GLY A 165 6.39 5.96 13.76
C GLY A 165 5.38 4.81 13.98
N GLY A 166 5.80 3.68 14.53
CA GLY A 166 4.93 2.56 14.87
C GLY A 166 5.56 1.49 15.76
N GLN A 167 4.89 0.35 15.85
CA GLN A 167 5.36 -0.84 16.56
C GLN A 167 5.57 -1.98 15.57
N ILE A 168 6.69 -2.71 15.68
CA ILE A 168 6.92 -3.94 14.93
C ILE A 168 5.93 -5.00 15.43
N VAL A 169 5.05 -5.46 14.55
CA VAL A 169 4.11 -6.57 14.80
C VAL A 169 4.77 -7.91 14.48
N GLU A 170 5.52 -7.93 13.38
CA GLU A 170 6.20 -9.12 12.90
C GLU A 170 7.42 -8.70 12.09
N ILE A 171 8.52 -9.45 12.21
CA ILE A 171 9.75 -9.25 11.45
C ILE A 171 10.32 -10.60 11.02
N SER A 172 10.89 -10.64 9.83
CA SER A 172 11.64 -11.80 9.34
C SER A 172 12.77 -11.34 8.45
N THR A 173 13.95 -11.93 8.64
CA THR A 173 15.10 -11.76 7.76
C THR A 173 14.87 -12.50 6.44
N PHE A 174 15.50 -12.07 5.35
CA PHE A 174 15.49 -12.72 4.05
C PHE A 174 16.93 -12.78 3.54
N PRO A 175 17.28 -13.77 2.70
CA PRO A 175 18.68 -14.00 2.30
C PRO A 175 19.27 -12.87 1.45
N SER A 176 18.44 -12.05 0.80
CA SER A 176 18.85 -10.92 -0.03
C SER A 176 17.82 -9.80 -0.02
N TYR A 177 18.22 -8.60 -0.46
CA TYR A 177 17.29 -7.49 -0.72
C TYR A 177 16.16 -7.93 -1.65
N TRP A 178 16.51 -8.60 -2.75
CA TRP A 178 15.55 -9.03 -3.76
C TRP A 178 14.56 -10.07 -3.24
N ALA A 179 15.00 -10.98 -2.37
CA ALA A 179 14.09 -11.91 -1.69
C ALA A 179 13.08 -11.18 -0.79
N ALA A 180 13.53 -10.15 -0.06
CA ALA A 180 12.64 -9.32 0.74
C ALA A 180 11.68 -8.47 -0.12
N ILE A 181 12.11 -7.96 -1.28
CA ILE A 181 11.24 -7.25 -2.24
C ILE A 181 10.14 -8.19 -2.77
N ALA A 182 10.51 -9.40 -3.19
CA ALA A 182 9.56 -10.38 -3.68
C ALA A 182 8.51 -10.72 -2.60
N ALA A 183 8.96 -11.00 -1.36
CA ALA A 183 8.06 -11.28 -0.25
C ALA A 183 7.16 -10.09 0.09
N ARG A 184 7.70 -8.87 0.10
CA ARG A 184 6.91 -7.65 0.31
C ARG A 184 5.81 -7.53 -0.74
N SER A 185 6.14 -7.64 -2.02
CA SER A 185 5.15 -7.51 -3.09
C SER A 185 4.10 -8.64 -3.04
N GLU A 186 4.47 -9.87 -2.70
CA GLU A 186 3.51 -10.97 -2.53
C GLU A 186 2.55 -10.74 -1.35
N ILE A 187 3.03 -10.17 -0.23
CA ILE A 187 2.15 -9.76 0.87
C ILE A 187 1.17 -8.70 0.38
N LEU A 188 1.64 -7.70 -0.37
CA LEU A 188 0.80 -6.63 -0.91
C LEU A 188 -0.27 -7.14 -1.89
N GLU A 189 0.03 -8.18 -2.67
CA GLU A 189 -0.96 -8.88 -3.49
C GLU A 189 -2.01 -9.64 -2.65
N ASP A 190 -1.59 -10.32 -1.58
CA ASP A 190 -2.49 -11.06 -0.69
C ASP A 190 -3.45 -10.10 0.05
N VAL A 191 -2.95 -8.94 0.49
CA VAL A 191 -3.76 -7.91 1.15
C VAL A 191 -4.32 -6.88 0.18
N TYR A 192 -4.30 -7.13 -1.14
CA TYR A 192 -4.73 -6.19 -2.17
C TYR A 192 -6.07 -5.52 -1.87
N PRO A 193 -7.12 -6.25 -1.43
CA PRO A 193 -8.38 -5.61 -1.14
C PRO A 193 -8.26 -4.63 0.01
N TYR A 194 -7.35 -4.80 0.96
CA TYR A 194 -7.24 -4.05 2.21
C TYR A 194 -6.26 -2.88 2.13
N ARG A 195 -5.74 -2.57 0.94
CA ARG A 195 -4.71 -1.54 0.71
C ARG A 195 -5.29 -0.15 0.89
N VAL A 196 -4.53 0.72 1.55
CA VAL A 196 -4.92 2.11 1.78
C VAL A 196 -3.75 3.04 1.46
N GLN A 197 -4.04 4.18 0.86
CA GLN A 197 -3.08 5.26 0.66
C GLN A 197 -3.14 6.20 1.86
N LEU A 198 -2.03 6.29 2.59
CA LEU A 198 -1.90 7.29 3.62
C LEU A 198 -1.38 8.58 2.99
N ARG A 199 -2.06 9.71 3.24
CA ARG A 199 -1.64 11.04 2.75
C ARG A 199 -0.66 11.75 3.68
N ASN A 200 -0.37 11.17 4.84
CA ASN A 200 0.45 11.83 5.86
C ASN A 200 1.95 11.74 5.59
N THR A 201 2.65 12.86 5.75
CA THR A 201 4.11 13.01 5.73
C THR A 201 4.82 12.24 6.85
N LYS A 202 4.09 11.69 7.83
CA LYS A 202 4.62 10.81 8.90
C LYS A 202 5.24 9.50 8.37
N LEU A 203 4.98 9.12 7.11
CA LEU A 203 5.66 8.04 6.43
C LEU A 203 6.67 8.61 5.43
N ALA A 204 7.90 8.86 5.89
CA ALA A 204 9.01 9.30 5.05
C ALA A 204 9.28 8.33 3.87
N SER A 205 8.86 7.06 3.98
CA SER A 205 8.75 6.11 2.87
C SER A 205 7.64 5.07 3.13
N GLY A 206 6.98 4.59 2.07
CA GLY A 206 5.98 3.50 2.17
C GLY A 206 4.52 3.93 2.37
N ALA A 207 4.17 5.19 2.06
CA ALA A 207 2.79 5.69 2.12
C ALA A 207 1.80 4.90 1.24
N GLY A 208 2.26 4.39 0.09
CA GLY A 208 1.50 3.48 -0.77
C GLY A 208 1.56 2.01 -0.35
N LYS A 209 2.25 1.68 0.75
CA LYS A 209 2.45 0.30 1.24
C LYS A 209 1.61 -0.03 2.48
N ALA A 210 0.66 0.83 2.83
CA ALA A 210 -0.23 0.59 3.96
C ALA A 210 -1.43 -0.30 3.62
N PHE A 211 -1.94 -1.00 4.62
CA PHE A 211 -3.14 -1.83 4.57
C PHE A 211 -3.78 -1.88 5.96
N LEU A 212 -5.05 -2.28 6.05
CA LEU A 212 -5.75 -2.41 7.33
C LEU A 212 -5.13 -3.49 8.22
N ASP A 213 -5.19 -3.30 9.53
CA ASP A 213 -4.59 -4.24 10.50
C ASP A 213 -5.30 -5.60 10.59
N ASP A 214 -6.56 -5.67 10.16
CA ASP A 214 -7.38 -6.88 10.07
C ASP A 214 -7.26 -7.61 8.72
N ALA A 215 -6.35 -7.17 7.84
CA ALA A 215 -6.18 -7.78 6.53
C ALA A 215 -5.74 -9.26 6.63
N PRO A 216 -6.40 -10.18 5.93
CA PRO A 216 -6.02 -11.58 5.93
C PRO A 216 -4.70 -11.75 5.19
N ARG A 217 -3.64 -12.05 5.95
CA ARG A 217 -2.31 -12.35 5.40
C ARG A 217 -1.71 -13.57 6.10
N LYS A 218 -0.81 -14.24 5.41
CA LYS A 218 0.00 -15.30 6.04
C LYS A 218 1.09 -14.65 6.92
N PRO A 219 1.72 -15.40 7.84
CA PRO A 219 2.92 -14.96 8.53
C PRO A 219 4.04 -14.61 7.52
N ILE A 220 4.81 -13.54 7.76
CA ILE A 220 5.91 -13.07 6.89
C ILE A 220 6.88 -14.22 6.58
N LYS A 221 7.21 -15.03 7.59
CA LYS A 221 8.11 -16.18 7.42
C LYS A 221 7.67 -17.17 6.34
N SER A 222 6.39 -17.25 6.02
CA SER A 222 5.86 -18.16 5.00
C SER A 222 6.26 -17.75 3.58
N TYR A 223 6.50 -16.45 3.34
CA TYR A 223 6.94 -15.89 2.06
C TYR A 223 8.45 -16.09 1.80
N ARG A 224 9.18 -16.69 2.74
CA ARG A 224 10.59 -17.10 2.53
C ARG A 224 10.72 -18.30 1.59
N LYS A 225 9.71 -19.18 1.56
CA LYS A 225 9.74 -20.39 0.74
C LYS A 225 9.50 -19.98 -0.72
N ARG A 226 10.37 -20.44 -1.64
CA ARG A 226 10.36 -20.23 -3.11
C ARG A 226 9.31 -19.21 -3.59
N ALA A 227 9.78 -18.07 -4.10
CA ALA A 227 8.91 -17.04 -4.66
C ALA A 227 7.83 -17.66 -5.56
N ARG A 228 6.57 -17.26 -5.36
CA ARG A 228 5.43 -17.84 -6.11
C ARG A 228 5.73 -17.73 -7.61
N THR A 229 5.41 -18.78 -8.37
CA THR A 229 5.65 -18.76 -9.82
C THR A 229 4.56 -17.99 -10.56
N SER A 230 3.35 -17.91 -9.99
CA SER A 230 2.20 -17.22 -10.57
C SER A 230 2.03 -15.80 -10.02
N ILE A 231 1.69 -14.86 -10.89
CA ILE A 231 1.15 -13.53 -10.54
C ILE A 231 -0.38 -13.66 -10.54
N ARG A 232 -1.07 -13.00 -9.61
CA ARG A 232 -2.54 -12.93 -9.67
C ARG A 232 -2.95 -12.29 -11.00
N LYS A 233 -3.73 -13.00 -11.83
CA LYS A 233 -4.36 -12.39 -13.01
C LYS A 233 -5.37 -11.37 -12.50
N THR A 234 -5.06 -10.08 -12.62
CA THR A 234 -5.97 -8.98 -12.27
C THR A 234 -6.96 -8.65 -13.39
N THR A 235 -7.00 -9.44 -14.46
CA THR A 235 -7.84 -9.18 -15.62
C THR A 235 -8.45 -10.50 -16.10
N ARG A 236 -9.79 -10.54 -16.22
CA ARG A 236 -10.39 -11.33 -17.30
C ARG A 236 -9.97 -10.64 -18.59
N ASP A 237 -9.33 -11.38 -19.49
CA ASP A 237 -9.05 -10.89 -20.83
C ASP A 237 -10.37 -10.39 -21.44
N PRO A 238 -10.42 -9.17 -22.02
CA PRO A 238 -11.57 -8.76 -22.79
C PRO A 238 -11.70 -9.76 -23.96
N SER A 239 -12.81 -10.49 -23.96
CA SER A 239 -13.23 -11.34 -25.08
C SER A 239 -13.65 -10.48 -26.27
#